data_AF-A0A9Q1MVD2-F1
#
_entry.id   AF-A0A9Q1MVD2-F1
#
_cell.length_a   1.000
_cell.length_b   1.000
_cell.length_c   1.000
_cell.angle_alpha   90.00
_cell.angle_beta   90.00
_cell.angle_gamma   90.00
#
_symmetry.space_group_name_H-M   'P 1'
#
loop_
_entity.id
_entity.type
_entity.pdbx_description
1 polymer ?
#
loop_
_entity_poly.entity_id
_entity_poly.type
_entity_poly.pdbx_seq_one_letter_code
_entity_poly.pdbx_strand_id
1 'polypeptide(L)'
;MKEVKKVHSGRSLYVGNINYYHKSLRHGKWAVTYEEWPEEDFPPYANGPGYIISFDIAEYIVFEFEKHKLRLFKMEDISMGMWVEQFNSSRPVEYVHSLKFCQFGCVDDYYTAYYQSPRQMICLWRKLLNQGKPQCCNVR
;
A
#
# COMPACT_ATOMS: atom_id res chain seq x y z
N MET A 1 -6.78 -4.81 13.76
CA MET A 1 -5.71 -5.37 12.90
C MET A 1 -4.65 -6.00 13.79
N LYS A 2 -4.31 -7.28 13.57
CA LYS A 2 -3.35 -8.00 14.43
C LYS A 2 -1.91 -7.69 14.01
N GLU A 3 -1.72 -7.37 12.75
CA GLU A 3 -0.48 -7.09 12.04
C GLU A 3 0.15 -5.79 12.54
N VAL A 4 -0.66 -4.73 12.68
CA VAL A 4 -0.24 -3.45 13.30
C VAL A 4 0.18 -3.62 14.76
N LYS A 5 -0.44 -4.55 15.50
CA LYS A 5 -0.14 -4.81 16.92
C LYS A 5 1.14 -5.62 17.13
N LYS A 6 1.75 -6.17 16.07
CA LYS A 6 2.99 -6.94 16.16
C LYS A 6 4.24 -6.07 16.09
N VAL A 7 4.09 -4.81 15.66
CA VAL A 7 5.20 -3.88 15.50
C VAL A 7 5.75 -3.50 16.87
N HIS A 8 7.07 -3.60 17.03
CA HIS A 8 7.73 -3.26 18.28
C HIS A 8 7.56 -1.77 18.61
N SER A 9 7.35 -1.47 19.90
CA SER A 9 7.29 -0.09 20.40
C SER A 9 8.53 0.69 19.95
N GLY A 10 8.32 1.83 19.28
CA GLY A 10 9.38 2.73 18.80
C GLY A 10 9.64 2.67 17.29
N ARG A 11 9.17 1.64 16.57
CA ARG A 11 9.30 1.56 15.11
C ARG A 11 8.14 2.22 14.37
N SER A 12 8.46 2.79 13.22
CA SER A 12 7.47 3.30 12.26
C SER A 12 6.96 2.14 11.40
N LEU A 13 5.78 2.27 10.81
CA LEU A 13 5.08 1.15 10.19
C LEU A 13 4.61 1.48 8.78
N TYR A 14 4.84 0.56 7.85
CA TYR A 14 4.23 0.58 6.52
C TYR A 14 3.61 -0.80 6.21
N VAL A 15 2.28 -0.89 6.20
CA VAL A 15 1.51 -2.13 5.98
C VAL A 15 0.78 -2.07 4.67
N GLY A 16 0.83 -3.15 3.91
CA GLY A 16 0.01 -3.32 2.71
C GLY A 16 0.34 -4.61 2.01
N ASN A 17 -0.10 -4.73 0.76
CA ASN A 17 0.42 -5.77 -0.12
C ASN A 17 1.73 -5.27 -0.73
N ILE A 18 2.83 -5.44 0.04
CA ILE A 18 4.14 -4.91 -0.32
C ILE A 18 4.74 -5.71 -1.48
N ASN A 19 5.05 -5.01 -2.56
CA ASN A 19 5.87 -5.50 -3.65
C ASN A 19 7.35 -5.27 -3.33
N TYR A 20 8.12 -6.35 -3.28
CA TYR A 20 9.57 -6.30 -3.15
C TYR A 20 10.21 -6.62 -4.51
N TYR A 21 11.26 -5.89 -4.88
CA TYR A 21 12.03 -6.14 -6.11
C TYR A 21 11.15 -6.16 -7.37
N HIS A 22 10.16 -5.25 -7.42
CA HIS A 22 9.29 -5.15 -8.59
C HIS A 22 10.05 -4.45 -9.72
N LYS A 23 10.29 -5.20 -10.79
CA LYS A 23 10.96 -4.68 -11.99
C LYS A 23 10.11 -3.62 -12.67
N SER A 24 10.77 -2.54 -13.03
CA SER A 24 10.22 -1.49 -13.85
C SER A 24 9.82 -2.04 -15.23
N LEU A 25 8.52 -1.93 -15.54
CA LEU A 25 8.03 -2.35 -16.85
C LEU A 25 8.51 -1.36 -17.90
N ARG A 26 9.02 -1.86 -19.03
CA ARG A 26 9.45 -1.02 -20.16
C ARG A 26 8.41 -0.95 -21.29
N HIS A 27 7.32 -1.71 -21.16
CA HIS A 27 6.21 -1.77 -22.12
C HIS A 27 4.86 -1.91 -21.40
N GLY A 28 3.77 -1.52 -22.08
CA GLY A 28 2.41 -1.59 -21.55
C GLY A 28 1.96 -0.36 -20.77
N LYS A 29 0.80 -0.46 -20.12
CA LYS A 29 0.13 0.66 -19.43
C LYS A 29 1.03 1.37 -18.40
N TRP A 30 1.85 0.60 -17.70
CA TRP A 30 2.69 1.09 -16.60
C TRP A 30 4.17 1.22 -16.99
N ALA A 31 4.44 1.32 -18.30
CA ALA A 31 5.80 1.43 -18.80
C ALA A 31 6.51 2.69 -18.27
N VAL A 32 7.78 2.57 -17.92
CA VAL A 32 8.69 3.67 -17.56
C VAL A 32 9.94 3.63 -18.43
N THR A 33 10.35 4.76 -18.98
CA THR A 33 11.59 4.84 -19.75
C THR A 33 12.82 4.82 -18.85
N TYR A 34 14.00 4.59 -19.42
CA TYR A 34 15.26 4.68 -18.68
C TYR A 34 15.57 6.12 -18.26
N GLU A 35 15.07 7.14 -18.97
CA GLU A 35 15.17 8.52 -18.51
C GLU A 35 14.27 8.79 -17.29
N GLU A 36 13.09 8.19 -17.23
CA GLU A 36 12.18 8.33 -16.08
C GLU A 36 12.68 7.54 -14.85
N TRP A 37 13.19 6.32 -15.06
CA TRP A 37 13.67 5.44 -14.00
C TRP A 37 14.84 4.57 -14.52
N PRO A 38 16.10 4.96 -14.23
CA PRO A 38 17.27 4.28 -14.76
C PRO A 38 17.52 2.91 -14.12
N GLU A 39 17.06 2.70 -12.88
CA GLU A 39 17.21 1.43 -12.17
C GLU A 39 16.28 0.34 -12.73
N GLU A 40 16.62 -0.92 -12.51
CA GLU A 40 15.78 -2.05 -12.95
C GLU A 40 14.60 -2.29 -12.01
N ASP A 41 14.78 -2.11 -10.71
CA ASP A 41 13.77 -2.35 -9.68
C ASP A 41 13.26 -1.04 -9.05
N PHE A 42 11.99 -1.03 -8.64
CA PHE A 42 11.45 0.01 -7.76
C PHE A 42 11.76 -0.28 -6.28
N PRO A 43 11.78 0.75 -5.41
CA PRO A 43 11.87 0.53 -3.96
C PRO A 43 10.64 -0.24 -3.45
N PRO A 44 10.69 -0.88 -2.27
CA PRO A 44 9.54 -1.56 -1.69
C PRO A 44 8.33 -0.63 -1.55
N TYR A 45 7.19 -1.03 -2.10
CA TYR A 45 5.97 -0.22 -2.06
C TYR A 45 4.72 -1.08 -1.88
N ALA A 46 3.71 -0.54 -1.19
CA ALA A 46 2.41 -1.19 -1.07
C ALA A 46 1.62 -1.00 -2.36
N ASN A 47 1.39 -2.09 -3.09
CA ASN A 47 0.58 -2.10 -4.29
C ASN A 47 -0.88 -2.42 -3.94
N GLY A 48 -1.84 -1.79 -4.59
CA GLY A 48 -3.23 -2.23 -4.61
C GLY A 48 -4.23 -1.23 -4.03
N PRO A 49 -5.37 -1.69 -3.48
CA PRO A 49 -6.48 -0.80 -3.10
C PRO A 49 -6.23 0.04 -1.83
N GLY A 50 -5.06 -0.06 -1.21
CA GLY A 50 -4.72 0.74 -0.04
C GLY A 50 -3.61 0.15 0.80
N TYR A 51 -3.17 0.97 1.77
CA TYR A 51 -2.08 0.69 2.70
C TYR A 51 -2.30 1.45 4.02
N ILE A 52 -1.49 1.16 5.02
CA ILE A 52 -1.46 1.87 6.30
C ILE A 52 -0.04 2.32 6.57
N ILE A 53 0.12 3.59 6.94
CA ILE A 53 1.38 4.16 7.42
C ILE A 53 1.21 4.65 8.86
N SER A 54 2.30 4.68 9.62
CA SER A 54 2.32 5.34 10.92
C SER A 54 2.29 6.87 10.78
N PHE A 55 1.83 7.54 11.83
CA PHE A 55 1.65 9.00 11.82
C PHE A 55 2.94 9.78 11.52
N ASP A 56 4.08 9.34 12.04
CA ASP A 56 5.37 9.98 11.85
C ASP A 56 5.89 9.90 10.40
N ILE A 57 5.57 8.82 9.67
CA ILE A 57 5.80 8.74 8.23
C ILE A 57 4.95 9.78 7.51
N ALA A 58 3.67 9.90 7.86
CA ALA A 58 2.77 10.87 7.24
C ALA A 58 3.23 12.32 7.50
N GLU A 59 3.61 12.62 8.75
CA GLU A 59 4.16 13.93 9.16
C GLU A 59 5.44 14.26 8.38
N TYR A 60 6.37 13.31 8.28
CA TYR A 60 7.59 13.46 7.49
C TYR A 60 7.30 13.77 6.02
N ILE A 61 6.36 13.03 5.41
CA ILE A 61 6.01 13.20 3.99
C ILE A 61 5.48 14.62 3.76
N VAL A 62 4.53 15.09 4.58
CA VAL A 62 3.98 16.45 4.46
C VAL A 62 5.10 17.49 4.59
N PHE A 63 5.94 17.36 5.61
CA PHE A 63 7.01 18.32 5.90
C PHE A 63 8.07 18.39 4.79
N GLU A 64 8.53 17.27 4.25
CA GLU A 64 9.53 17.25 3.17
C GLU A 64 8.92 17.59 1.81
N PHE A 65 7.62 17.30 1.61
CA PHE A 65 6.88 17.71 0.42
C PHE A 65 6.75 19.23 0.34
N GLU A 66 6.38 19.91 1.42
CA GLU A 66 6.32 21.38 1.50
C GLU A 66 7.68 22.05 1.24
N LYS A 67 8.77 21.34 1.52
CA LYS A 67 10.14 21.77 1.24
C LYS A 67 10.62 21.45 -0.17
N HIS A 68 9.77 20.86 -1.01
CA HIS A 68 10.10 20.40 -2.37
C HIS A 68 11.28 19.43 -2.41
N LYS A 69 11.45 18.62 -1.37
CA LYS A 69 12.55 17.64 -1.27
C LYS A 69 12.15 16.23 -1.70
N LEU A 70 10.85 15.96 -1.77
CA LEU A 70 10.33 14.67 -2.21
C LEU A 70 10.17 14.65 -3.72
N ARG A 71 10.75 13.63 -4.36
CA ARG A 71 10.54 13.35 -5.78
C ARG A 71 9.16 12.74 -5.98
N LEU A 72 8.33 13.38 -6.80
CA LEU A 72 7.07 12.80 -7.28
C LEU A 72 7.35 11.87 -8.45
N PHE A 73 6.58 10.78 -8.52
CA PHE A 73 6.57 9.86 -9.65
C PHE A 73 5.14 9.65 -10.15
N LYS A 74 5.01 9.29 -11.43
CA LYS A 74 3.69 9.18 -12.08
C LYS A 74 2.77 8.13 -11.47
N MET A 75 3.33 7.16 -10.74
CA MET A 75 2.60 6.19 -9.95
C MET A 75 2.71 6.58 -8.47
N GLU A 76 1.56 6.83 -7.84
CA GLU A 76 1.48 7.29 -6.45
C GLU A 76 2.06 6.25 -5.48
N ASP A 77 1.69 4.98 -5.62
CA ASP A 77 2.21 3.90 -4.78
C ASP A 77 3.75 3.83 -4.81
N ILE A 78 4.36 4.07 -5.97
CA ILE A 78 5.83 4.10 -6.11
C ILE A 78 6.41 5.35 -5.45
N SER A 79 5.75 6.50 -5.57
CA SER A 79 6.15 7.72 -4.85
C SER A 79 6.14 7.49 -3.34
N MET A 80 5.09 6.85 -2.82
CA MET A 80 5.03 6.45 -1.41
C MET A 80 6.17 5.50 -1.02
N GLY A 81 6.48 4.51 -1.84
CA GLY A 81 7.64 3.61 -1.62
C GLY A 81 8.95 4.39 -1.51
N MET A 82 9.20 5.32 -2.44
CA MET A 82 10.39 6.18 -2.43
C MET A 82 10.48 7.04 -1.16
N TRP A 83 9.38 7.67 -0.75
CA TRP A 83 9.39 8.54 0.42
C TRP A 83 9.56 7.77 1.73
N VAL A 84 8.94 6.59 1.84
CA VAL A 84 9.11 5.71 3.00
C VAL A 84 10.53 5.15 3.05
N GLU A 85 11.14 4.81 1.91
CA GLU A 85 12.54 4.39 1.84
C GLU A 85 13.49 5.51 2.28
N GLN A 86 13.24 6.75 1.82
CA GLN A 86 13.99 7.92 2.27
C GLN A 86 13.85 8.13 3.78
N PHE A 87 12.63 8.05 4.33
CA PHE A 87 12.40 8.15 5.77
C PHE A 87 13.10 7.02 6.56
N ASN A 88 13.10 5.80 6.02
CA ASN A 88 13.70 4.62 6.65
C ASN A 88 15.22 4.78 6.90
N SER A 89 15.90 5.62 6.10
CA SER A 89 17.31 5.97 6.33
C SER A 89 17.54 6.75 7.64
N SER A 90 16.52 7.43 8.14
CA SER A 90 16.58 8.23 9.37
C SER A 90 15.98 7.52 10.58
N ARG A 91 14.87 6.80 10.38
CA ARG A 91 14.16 6.07 11.43
C ARG A 91 13.69 4.73 10.88
N PRO A 92 14.02 3.60 11.53
CA PRO A 92 13.66 2.28 11.04
C PRO A 92 12.15 2.11 10.83
N VAL A 93 11.78 1.71 9.62
CA VAL A 93 10.42 1.35 9.21
C VAL A 93 10.26 -0.16 9.16
N GLU A 94 9.20 -0.66 9.77
CA GLU A 94 8.78 -2.05 9.63
C GLU A 94 7.79 -2.18 8.47
N TYR A 95 8.23 -2.88 7.42
CA TYR A 95 7.39 -3.23 6.28
C TYR A 95 6.61 -4.50 6.59
N VAL A 96 5.28 -4.43 6.59
CA VAL A 96 4.41 -5.57 6.90
C VAL A 96 3.57 -5.94 5.68
N HIS A 97 4.00 -6.99 4.99
CA HIS A 97 3.27 -7.55 3.87
C HIS A 97 2.04 -8.33 4.34
N SER A 98 0.88 -8.07 3.72
CA SER A 98 -0.37 -8.80 3.99
C SER A 98 -1.25 -8.91 2.75
N LEU A 99 -1.55 -10.15 2.37
CA LEU A 99 -2.49 -10.48 1.27
C LEU A 99 -3.95 -10.12 1.58
N LYS A 100 -4.26 -9.71 2.81
CA LYS A 100 -5.57 -9.15 3.16
C LYS A 100 -5.83 -7.80 2.51
N PHE A 101 -4.79 -7.14 1.99
CA PHE A 101 -4.93 -6.02 1.07
C PHE A 101 -5.06 -6.56 -0.36
N CYS A 102 -6.27 -6.99 -0.72
CA CYS A 102 -6.51 -7.79 -1.92
C CYS A 102 -6.52 -6.96 -3.20
N GLN A 103 -5.59 -7.25 -4.11
CA GLN A 103 -5.39 -6.49 -5.37
C GLN A 103 -6.30 -6.91 -6.53
N PHE A 104 -6.92 -8.08 -6.48
CA PHE A 104 -7.57 -8.69 -7.65
C PHE A 104 -9.04 -9.06 -7.40
N GLY A 105 -9.66 -8.46 -6.39
CA GLY A 105 -11.04 -8.73 -6.03
C GLY A 105 -11.21 -8.75 -4.52
N CYS A 106 -11.62 -9.90 -3.99
CA CYS A 106 -11.89 -10.08 -2.58
C CYS A 106 -11.40 -11.45 -2.12
N VAL A 107 -10.81 -11.52 -0.93
CA VAL A 107 -10.55 -12.76 -0.18
C VAL A 107 -11.20 -12.61 1.20
N ASP A 108 -11.72 -13.69 1.78
CA ASP A 108 -12.32 -13.59 3.12
C ASP A 108 -11.31 -13.08 4.16
N ASP A 109 -11.79 -12.43 5.21
CA ASP A 109 -10.99 -11.73 6.22
C ASP A 109 -10.07 -10.62 5.67
N TYR A 110 -10.45 -10.01 4.54
CA TYR A 110 -9.75 -8.87 3.92
C TYR A 110 -9.72 -7.61 4.82
N TYR A 111 -8.71 -6.77 4.60
CA TYR A 111 -8.69 -5.37 5.04
C TYR A 111 -9.19 -4.44 3.95
N THR A 112 -8.78 -4.69 2.72
CA THR A 112 -9.26 -3.98 1.54
C THR A 112 -9.57 -4.98 0.44
N ALA A 113 -10.62 -4.69 -0.34
CA ALA A 113 -11.05 -5.50 -1.47
C ALA A 113 -11.16 -4.59 -2.70
N TYR A 114 -10.49 -4.95 -3.78
CA TYR A 114 -10.47 -4.20 -5.03
C TYR A 114 -11.57 -4.66 -5.99
N TYR A 115 -11.87 -3.88 -7.03
CA TYR A 115 -12.88 -4.17 -8.06
C TYR A 115 -14.29 -4.51 -7.50
N GLN A 116 -14.71 -3.83 -6.44
CA GLN A 116 -16.05 -4.01 -5.87
C GLN A 116 -17.04 -2.99 -6.46
N SER A 117 -18.14 -3.48 -7.03
CA SER A 117 -19.26 -2.63 -7.44
C SER A 117 -19.98 -2.01 -6.23
N PRO A 118 -20.73 -0.91 -6.40
CA PRO A 118 -21.50 -0.32 -5.31
C PRO A 118 -22.45 -1.31 -4.59
N ARG A 119 -23.07 -2.24 -5.34
CA ARG A 119 -23.93 -3.29 -4.76
C ARG A 119 -23.11 -4.28 -3.91
N GLN A 120 -21.92 -4.65 -4.37
CA GLN A 120 -21.01 -5.50 -3.60
C GLN A 120 -20.56 -4.80 -2.33
N MET A 121 -20.18 -3.51 -2.37
CA MET A 121 -19.79 -2.75 -1.18
C MET A 121 -20.87 -2.77 -0.08
N ILE A 122 -22.15 -2.61 -0.45
CA ILE A 122 -23.28 -2.73 0.48
C ILE A 122 -23.37 -4.15 1.06
N CYS A 123 -23.22 -5.18 0.23
CA CYS A 123 -23.24 -6.56 0.68
C CYS A 123 -22.09 -6.87 1.64
N LEU A 124 -20.87 -6.44 1.30
CA LEU A 124 -19.66 -6.58 2.11
C LEU A 124 -19.85 -5.94 3.49
N TRP A 125 -20.37 -4.71 3.52
CA TRP A 125 -20.69 -3.99 4.75
C TRP A 125 -21.72 -4.72 5.61
N ARG A 126 -22.81 -5.22 5.01
CA ARG A 126 -23.83 -5.99 5.73
C ARG A 126 -23.28 -7.28 6.32
N LYS A 127 -22.42 -8.00 5.58
CA LYS A 127 -21.78 -9.22 6.11
C LYS A 127 -20.88 -8.90 7.30
N LEU A 128 -20.09 -7.83 7.22
CA LEU A 128 -19.25 -7.37 8.31
C LEU A 128 -20.08 -7.07 9.57
N LEU A 129 -21.18 -6.33 9.44
CA LEU A 129 -22.06 -6.01 10.57
C LEU A 129 -22.72 -7.25 11.17
N ASN A 130 -23.24 -8.15 10.34
CA ASN A 130 -24.03 -9.29 10.81
C ASN A 130 -23.17 -10.44 11.38
N GLN A 131 -21.97 -10.63 10.85
CA GLN A 131 -21.12 -11.77 11.20
C GLN A 131 -19.90 -11.38 12.03
N GLY A 132 -19.63 -10.08 12.18
CA GLY A 132 -18.46 -9.56 12.89
C GLY A 132 -17.13 -9.77 12.15
N LYS A 133 -17.15 -10.25 10.90
CA LYS A 133 -15.95 -10.48 10.09
C LYS A 133 -16.13 -10.11 8.61
N PRO A 134 -15.08 -9.61 7.93
CA PRO A 134 -15.12 -9.32 6.50
C PRO A 134 -15.27 -10.62 5.70
N GLN A 135 -16.26 -10.66 4.80
CA GLN A 135 -16.49 -11.80 3.92
C GLN A 135 -16.87 -11.34 2.53
N CYS A 136 -16.38 -12.05 1.51
CA CYS A 136 -16.64 -11.72 0.13
C CYS A 136 -18.09 -11.95 -0.27
N CYS A 137 -18.55 -11.14 -1.20
CA CYS A 137 -19.87 -11.28 -1.80
C CYS A 137 -19.73 -11.97 -3.15
N ASN A 138 -20.32 -13.16 -3.26
CA ASN A 138 -20.44 -13.84 -4.55
C ASN A 138 -21.43 -13.07 -5.42
N VAL A 139 -21.06 -12.86 -6.68
CA VAL A 139 -22.02 -12.47 -7.71
C VAL A 139 -22.73 -13.76 -8.11
N ARG A 140 -23.95 -13.97 -7.59
CA ARG A 140 -24.91 -14.86 -8.24
C ARG A 140 -25.75 -14.03 -9.20
#